data_AF-A0A4Q8LSW2-F1
#
_entry.id   AF-A0A4Q8LSW2-F1
#
_cell.length_a   1.000
_cell.length_b   1.000
_cell.length_c   1.000
_cell.angle_alpha   90.00
_cell.angle_beta   90.00
_cell.angle_gamma   90.00
#
_symmetry.space_group_name_H-M   'P 1'
#
loop_
_entity.id
_entity.type
_entity.pdbx_description
1 polymer ?
#
loop_
_entity_poly.entity_id
_entity_poly.type
_entity_poly.pdbx_seq_one_letter_code
_entity_poly.pdbx_strand_id
1 'polypeptide(L)'
;MHELRTDIALADQFYKKNMQEAQRINAEMVAENESGQPNPARMAALQRSFENFRSQYEAHSQELNGAWERYNASHERFIEVLKEQIRRVAPTQTKLLAALKNEIGVPTEAADLVARTELAEKRMEAAVKNVLSEFVGPTAQ
;
A
#
# COMPACT_ATOMS: atom_id res chain seq x y z
N MET A 1 10.24 1.88 2.00
CA MET A 1 8.96 1.28 2.45
C MET A 1 8.51 1.84 3.79
N HIS A 2 9.37 1.87 4.82
CA HIS A 2 9.00 2.48 6.11
C HIS A 2 8.65 3.97 5.98
N GLU A 3 9.43 4.73 5.21
CA GLU A 3 9.17 6.15 4.89
C GLU A 3 7.80 6.34 4.22
N LEU A 4 7.49 5.56 3.17
CA LEU A 4 6.18 5.61 2.50
C LEU A 4 5.01 5.31 3.45
N ARG A 5 5.20 4.43 4.45
CA ARG A 5 4.19 4.19 5.48
C ARG A 5 4.01 5.38 6.41
N THR A 6 5.10 6.09 6.72
CA THR A 6 5.05 7.35 7.46
C THR A 6 4.33 8.42 6.65
N ASP A 7 4.62 8.54 5.35
CA ASP A 7 3.95 9.50 4.45
C ASP A 7 2.44 9.23 4.37
N ILE A 8 2.04 7.96 4.23
CA ILE A 8 0.63 7.54 4.28
C ILE A 8 -0.03 7.97 5.59
N ALA A 9 0.62 7.68 6.74
CA ALA A 9 0.07 8.01 8.05
C ALA A 9 -0.07 9.53 8.24
N LEU A 10 0.90 10.29 7.76
CA LEU A 10 0.90 11.75 7.86
C LEU A 10 -0.20 12.36 6.98
N ALA A 11 -0.31 11.92 5.72
CA ALA A 11 -1.35 12.37 4.80
C ALA A 11 -2.75 12.02 5.30
N ASP A 12 -2.95 10.81 5.82
CA ASP A 12 -4.22 10.38 6.42
C ASP A 12 -4.59 11.22 7.66
N GLN A 13 -3.61 11.53 8.52
CA GLN A 13 -3.83 12.40 9.67
C GLN A 13 -4.29 13.80 9.26
N PHE A 14 -3.61 14.43 8.30
CA PHE A 14 -3.99 15.76 7.83
C PHE A 14 -5.31 15.77 7.06
N TYR A 15 -5.56 14.74 6.24
CA TYR A 15 -6.84 14.53 5.58
C TYR A 15 -7.98 14.52 6.59
N LYS A 16 -7.90 13.64 7.61
CA LYS A 16 -8.94 13.51 8.64
C LYS A 16 -9.15 14.81 9.41
N LYS A 17 -8.06 15.46 9.82
CA LYS A 17 -8.12 16.72 10.56
C LYS A 17 -8.81 17.82 9.75
N ASN A 18 -8.42 18.02 8.50
CA ASN A 18 -8.96 19.08 7.66
C ASN A 18 -10.41 18.77 7.21
N MET A 19 -10.74 17.50 6.97
CA MET A 19 -12.11 17.08 6.70
C MET A 19 -13.03 17.34 7.90
N GLN A 20 -12.59 17.00 9.12
CA GLN A 20 -13.35 17.26 10.33
C GLN A 20 -13.58 18.77 10.54
N GLU A 21 -12.57 19.59 10.28
CA GLU A 21 -12.69 21.04 10.42
C GLU A 21 -13.61 21.66 9.37
N ALA A 22 -13.55 21.19 8.12
CA ALA A 22 -14.51 21.59 7.09
C ALA A 22 -15.96 21.22 7.47
N GLN A 23 -16.18 20.03 8.04
CA GLN A 23 -17.49 19.62 8.55
C GLN A 23 -17.96 20.50 9.72
N ARG A 24 -17.05 20.82 10.65
CA ARG A 24 -17.34 21.71 11.79
C ARG A 24 -17.78 23.10 11.32
N ILE A 25 -17.05 23.69 10.37
CA ILE A 25 -17.39 25.01 9.82
C ILE A 25 -18.71 24.97 9.06
N ASN A 26 -18.97 23.91 8.29
CA ASN A 26 -20.24 23.75 7.60
C ASN A 26 -21.42 23.70 8.59
N ALA A 27 -21.26 23.02 9.72
CA ALA A 27 -22.27 23.02 10.79
C ALA A 27 -22.48 24.41 11.40
N GLU A 28 -21.41 25.19 11.58
CA GLU A 28 -21.52 26.59 12.05
C GLU A 28 -22.21 27.49 11.02
N MET A 29 -21.95 27.31 9.73
CA MET A 29 -22.65 28.03 8.66
C MET A 29 -24.15 27.73 8.64
N VAL A 30 -24.52 26.46 8.82
CA VAL A 30 -25.93 26.05 8.94
C VAL A 30 -26.57 26.73 10.17
N ALA A 31 -25.92 26.65 11.34
CA ALA A 31 -26.44 27.27 12.56
C ALA A 31 -26.58 28.81 12.44
N GLU A 32 -25.63 29.48 11.77
CA GLU A 32 -25.70 30.92 11.52
C GLU A 32 -26.86 31.28 10.58
N ASN A 33 -27.10 30.47 9.54
CA ASN A 33 -28.25 30.64 8.64
C ASN A 33 -29.58 30.39 9.36
N GLU A 34 -29.63 29.44 10.29
CA GLU A 34 -30.82 29.09 11.07
C GLU A 34 -31.09 30.06 12.24
N SER A 35 -30.15 30.96 12.58
CA SER A 35 -30.24 31.88 13.71
C SER A 35 -31.34 32.96 13.60
N GLY A 36 -31.94 33.12 12.41
CA GLY A 36 -32.95 34.15 12.14
C GLY A 36 -32.40 35.59 12.01
N GLN A 37 -31.13 35.82 12.36
CA GLN A 37 -30.40 37.07 12.12
C GLN A 37 -28.96 36.78 11.64
N PRO A 38 -28.78 36.19 10.45
CA PRO A 38 -27.47 35.82 9.95
C PRO A 38 -26.57 37.06 9.79
N ASN A 39 -25.36 37.00 10.36
CA ASN A 39 -24.36 38.05 10.20
C ASN A 39 -23.56 37.83 8.89
N PRO A 40 -23.69 38.71 7.88
CA PRO A 40 -23.04 38.52 6.58
C PRO A 40 -21.50 38.49 6.66
N ALA A 41 -20.91 39.29 7.57
CA ALA A 41 -19.46 39.32 7.74
C ALA A 41 -18.92 38.02 8.36
N ARG A 42 -19.68 37.45 9.31
CA ARG A 42 -19.36 36.15 9.91
C ARG A 42 -19.51 35.02 8.91
N MET A 43 -20.60 35.01 8.13
CA MET A 43 -20.81 34.02 7.06
C MET A 43 -19.69 34.07 6.01
N ALA A 44 -19.26 35.26 5.57
CA ALA A 44 -18.15 35.39 4.62
C ALA A 44 -16.81 34.90 5.22
N ALA A 45 -16.59 35.04 6.52
CA ALA A 45 -15.43 34.49 7.20
C ALA A 45 -15.49 32.95 7.27
N LEU A 46 -16.65 32.39 7.64
CA LEU A 46 -16.86 30.94 7.69
C LEU A 46 -16.69 30.31 6.30
N GLN A 47 -17.25 30.93 5.25
CA GLN A 47 -17.12 30.47 3.87
C GLN A 47 -15.65 30.36 3.44
N ARG A 48 -14.83 31.40 3.69
CA ARG A 48 -13.39 31.38 3.37
C ARG A 48 -12.63 30.30 4.14
N SER A 49 -12.95 30.12 5.41
CA SER A 49 -12.36 29.05 6.23
C SER A 49 -12.74 27.67 5.69
N PHE A 50 -14.01 27.47 5.35
CA PHE A 50 -14.50 26.23 4.76
C PHE A 50 -13.74 25.90 3.46
N GLU A 51 -13.66 26.85 2.53
CA GLU A 51 -12.95 26.68 1.26
C GLU A 51 -11.47 26.33 1.45
N ASN A 52 -10.82 26.98 2.41
CA ASN A 52 -9.44 26.68 2.77
C ASN A 52 -9.28 25.23 3.28
N PHE A 53 -10.05 24.80 4.28
CA PHE A 53 -9.98 23.42 4.78
C PHE A 53 -10.41 22.40 3.74
N ARG A 54 -11.35 22.76 2.86
CA ARG A 54 -11.77 21.94 1.72
C ARG A 54 -10.61 21.66 0.77
N SER A 55 -9.93 22.71 0.31
CA SER A 55 -8.77 22.57 -0.56
C SER A 55 -7.64 21.75 0.08
N GLN A 56 -7.45 21.89 1.39
CA GLN A 56 -6.41 21.16 2.13
C GLN A 56 -6.73 19.67 2.24
N TYR A 57 -7.95 19.28 2.62
CA TYR A 57 -8.27 17.85 2.68
C TYR A 57 -8.32 17.23 1.28
N GLU A 58 -8.74 17.96 0.24
CA GLU A 58 -8.66 17.47 -1.15
C GLU A 58 -7.20 17.21 -1.57
N ALA A 59 -6.28 18.12 -1.25
CA ALA A 59 -4.86 17.96 -1.52
C ALA A 59 -4.27 16.75 -0.78
N HIS A 60 -4.53 16.60 0.52
CA HIS A 60 -4.04 15.45 1.30
C HIS A 60 -4.66 14.12 0.86
N SER A 61 -5.89 14.13 0.32
CA SER A 61 -6.49 12.93 -0.28
C SER A 61 -5.71 12.48 -1.51
N GLN A 62 -5.28 13.42 -2.37
CA GLN A 62 -4.43 13.10 -3.53
C GLN A 62 -3.04 12.61 -3.10
N GLU A 63 -2.44 13.24 -2.09
CA GLU A 63 -1.16 12.82 -1.52
C GLU A 63 -1.25 11.40 -0.95
N LEU A 64 -2.33 11.08 -0.22
CA LEU A 64 -2.59 9.76 0.34
C LEU A 64 -2.69 8.70 -0.76
N ASN A 65 -3.46 8.97 -1.82
CA ASN A 65 -3.61 8.06 -2.95
C ASN A 65 -2.24 7.82 -3.63
N GLY A 66 -1.50 8.87 -3.93
CA GLY A 66 -0.17 8.76 -4.53
C GLY A 66 0.85 8.05 -3.63
N ALA A 67 0.75 8.21 -2.31
CA ALA A 67 1.60 7.49 -1.36
C ALA A 67 1.28 5.99 -1.33
N TRP A 68 0.00 5.61 -1.39
CA TRP A 68 -0.43 4.22 -1.53
C TRP A 68 0.03 3.57 -2.83
N GLU A 69 -0.08 4.28 -3.96
CA GLU A 69 0.42 3.80 -5.25
C GLU A 69 1.93 3.52 -5.19
N ARG A 70 2.72 4.45 -4.65
CA ARG A 70 4.17 4.27 -4.47
C ARG A 70 4.49 3.11 -3.52
N TYR A 71 3.74 2.98 -2.43
CA TYR A 71 3.91 1.91 -1.45
C TYR A 71 3.67 0.54 -2.08
N ASN A 72 2.58 0.38 -2.83
CA ASN A 72 2.24 -0.86 -3.52
C ASN A 72 3.27 -1.21 -4.60
N ALA A 73 3.65 -0.24 -5.43
CA ALA A 73 4.70 -0.43 -6.44
C ALA A 73 6.05 -0.84 -5.83
N SER A 74 6.37 -0.35 -4.63
CA SER A 74 7.60 -0.74 -3.93
C SER A 74 7.57 -2.19 -3.44
N HIS A 75 6.40 -2.71 -3.04
CA HIS A 75 6.22 -4.12 -2.66
C HIS A 75 6.35 -5.04 -3.86
N GLU A 76 5.73 -4.69 -4.98
CA GLU A 76 5.85 -5.44 -6.24
C GLU A 76 7.32 -5.55 -6.66
N ARG A 77 8.03 -4.43 -6.70
CA ARG A 77 9.46 -4.41 -7.03
C ARG A 77 10.30 -5.23 -6.06
N PHE A 78 10.01 -5.15 -4.77
CA PHE A 78 10.70 -5.97 -3.75
C PHE A 78 10.48 -7.46 -3.99
N ILE A 79 9.25 -7.87 -4.28
CA ILE A 79 8.90 -9.27 -4.57
C ILE A 79 9.62 -9.77 -5.83
N GLU A 80 9.68 -8.98 -6.91
CA GLU A 80 10.40 -9.37 -8.13
C GLU A 80 11.91 -9.54 -7.88
N VAL A 81 12.52 -8.63 -7.12
CA VAL A 81 13.93 -8.78 -6.72
C VAL A 81 14.12 -10.03 -5.87
N LEU A 82 13.25 -10.28 -4.90
CA LEU A 82 13.33 -11.45 -4.02
C LEU A 82 13.19 -12.76 -4.80
N LYS A 83 12.25 -12.83 -5.76
CA LYS A 83 12.07 -14.00 -6.64
C LYS A 83 13.34 -14.34 -7.40
N GLU A 84 13.99 -13.33 -7.98
CA GLU A 84 15.24 -13.52 -8.71
C GLU A 84 16.38 -14.01 -7.79
N GLN A 85 16.48 -13.50 -6.56
CA GLN A 85 17.46 -13.99 -5.59
C GLN A 85 17.19 -15.45 -5.20
N ILE A 86 15.93 -15.81 -4.94
CA ILE A 86 15.54 -17.19 -4.61
C ILE A 86 15.90 -18.13 -5.76
N ARG A 87 15.58 -17.77 -7.01
CA ARG A 87 15.91 -18.56 -8.20
C ARG A 87 17.40 -18.86 -8.33
N ARG A 88 18.26 -17.91 -7.95
CA ARG A 88 19.73 -18.08 -7.99
C ARG A 88 20.24 -19.01 -6.91
N VAL A 89 19.70 -18.92 -5.70
CA VAL A 89 20.23 -19.64 -4.52
C VAL A 89 19.62 -21.03 -4.37
N ALA A 90 18.35 -21.20 -4.74
CA ALA A 90 17.60 -22.44 -4.51
C ALA A 90 18.27 -23.70 -5.10
N PRO A 91 18.78 -23.71 -6.36
CA PRO A 91 19.41 -24.91 -6.91
C PRO A 91 20.65 -25.36 -6.12
N THR A 92 21.45 -24.40 -5.64
CA THR A 92 22.67 -24.67 -4.86
C THR A 92 22.32 -25.20 -3.48
N GLN A 93 21.35 -24.60 -2.80
CA GLN A 93 20.83 -25.13 -1.52
C GLN A 93 20.25 -26.53 -1.68
N THR A 94 19.49 -26.79 -2.75
CA THR A 94 18.90 -28.10 -3.00
C THR A 94 19.97 -29.17 -3.23
N LYS A 95 21.04 -28.85 -3.97
CA LYS A 95 22.19 -29.76 -4.17
C LYS A 95 22.92 -30.05 -2.87
N LEU A 96 23.16 -29.02 -2.05
CA LEU A 96 23.77 -29.18 -0.73
C LEU A 96 22.93 -30.09 0.18
N LEU A 97 21.61 -29.89 0.20
CA LEU A 97 20.70 -30.72 0.98
C LEU A 97 20.69 -32.18 0.51
N ALA A 98 20.74 -32.42 -0.80
CA ALA A 98 20.86 -33.78 -1.34
C ALA A 98 22.18 -34.45 -0.90
N ALA A 99 23.30 -33.73 -0.94
CA ALA A 99 24.59 -34.22 -0.47
C ALA A 99 24.56 -34.59 1.03
N LEU A 100 24.04 -33.69 1.88
CA LEU A 100 23.90 -33.94 3.32
C LEU A 100 23.02 -35.16 3.62
N LYS A 101 21.92 -35.34 2.87
CA LYS A 101 21.06 -36.52 3.02
C LYS A 101 21.77 -37.82 2.66
N ASN A 102 22.55 -37.79 1.58
CA ASN A 102 23.37 -38.95 1.18
C ASN A 102 24.42 -39.30 2.24
N GLU A 103 25.05 -38.30 2.87
CA GLU A 103 26.02 -38.52 3.96
C GLU A 103 25.42 -39.21 5.18
N ILE A 104 24.16 -38.91 5.53
CA ILE A 104 23.45 -39.56 6.65
C ILE A 104 22.76 -40.87 6.25
N GLY A 105 23.04 -41.41 5.06
CA GLY A 105 22.49 -42.67 4.59
C GLY A 105 21.03 -42.60 4.13
N VAL A 106 20.54 -41.42 3.73
CA VAL A 106 19.23 -41.22 3.10
C VAL A 106 19.44 -40.99 1.59
N PRO A 107 19.30 -42.02 0.75
CA PRO A 107 19.52 -41.90 -0.68
C PRO A 107 18.63 -40.82 -1.28
N THR A 108 19.26 -39.79 -1.85
CA THR A 108 18.60 -38.63 -2.41
C THR A 108 19.30 -38.22 -3.70
N GLU A 109 18.57 -38.35 -4.81
CA GLU A 109 19.02 -37.86 -6.11
C GLU A 109 18.85 -36.33 -6.18
N ALA A 110 19.95 -35.62 -6.42
CA ALA A 110 19.94 -34.16 -6.47
C ALA A 110 19.05 -33.64 -7.61
N ALA A 111 19.01 -34.34 -8.74
CA ALA A 111 18.19 -33.97 -9.89
C ALA A 111 16.68 -34.01 -9.55
N ASP A 112 16.22 -35.05 -8.86
CA ASP A 112 14.83 -35.18 -8.43
C ASP A 112 14.45 -34.10 -7.41
N LEU A 113 15.37 -33.79 -6.49
CA LEU A 113 15.16 -32.74 -5.50
C LEU A 113 15.07 -31.36 -6.16
N VAL A 114 15.93 -31.07 -7.16
CA VAL A 114 15.89 -29.84 -7.95
C VAL A 114 14.60 -29.71 -8.72
N ALA A 115 14.16 -30.75 -9.43
CA ALA A 115 12.90 -30.74 -10.17
C ALA A 115 11.68 -30.47 -9.27
N ARG A 116 11.69 -30.99 -8.03
CA ARG A 116 10.65 -30.70 -7.03
C ARG A 116 10.69 -29.24 -6.56
N THR A 117 11.88 -28.69 -6.33
CA THR A 117 12.06 -27.28 -5.97
C THR A 117 11.56 -26.36 -7.08
N GLU A 118 11.88 -26.64 -8.34
CA GLU A 118 11.40 -25.87 -9.50
C GLU A 118 9.87 -25.91 -9.65
N LEU A 119 9.25 -27.07 -9.39
CA LEU A 119 7.79 -27.18 -9.39
C LEU A 119 7.16 -26.36 -8.26
N ALA A 120 7.78 -26.36 -7.07
CA ALA A 120 7.34 -25.53 -5.96
C ALA A 120 7.51 -24.03 -6.27
N GLU A 121 8.60 -23.63 -6.94
CA GLU A 121 8.83 -22.26 -7.40
C GLU A 121 7.72 -21.81 -8.36
N LYS A 122 7.37 -22.62 -9.37
CA LYS A 122 6.27 -22.29 -10.31
C LYS A 122 4.94 -22.09 -9.61
N ARG A 123 4.63 -22.90 -8.58
CA ARG A 123 3.41 -22.74 -7.78
C ARG A 123 3.44 -21.46 -6.97
N MET A 124 4.59 -21.12 -6.38
CA MET A 124 4.80 -19.88 -5.66
C MET A 124 4.64 -18.67 -6.59
N GLU A 125 5.20 -18.70 -7.80
CA GLU A 125 5.05 -17.62 -8.78
C GLU A 125 3.59 -17.39 -9.17
N ALA A 126 2.83 -18.46 -9.42
CA ALA A 126 1.41 -18.37 -9.71
C ALA A 126 0.62 -17.78 -8.53
N ALA A 127 0.91 -18.22 -7.30
CA ALA A 127 0.27 -17.69 -6.10
C ALA A 127 0.59 -16.20 -5.88
N VAL A 128 1.86 -15.81 -6.02
CA VAL A 128 2.29 -14.41 -5.91
C VAL A 128 1.63 -13.54 -6.97
N LYS A 129 1.51 -14.01 -8.22
CA LYS A 129 0.82 -13.28 -9.28
C LYS A 129 -0.65 -13.01 -8.95
N ASN A 130 -1.36 -14.02 -8.41
CA ASN A 130 -2.74 -13.86 -8.00
C ASN A 130 -2.87 -12.82 -6.87
N VAL A 131 -2.02 -12.92 -5.85
CA VAL A 131 -2.00 -11.95 -4.74
C VAL A 131 -1.72 -10.54 -5.24
N LEU A 132 -0.71 -10.34 -6.10
CA LEU A 132 -0.39 -9.03 -6.67
C LEU A 132 -1.54 -8.44 -7.49
N SER A 133 -2.29 -9.28 -8.22
CA SER A 133 -3.46 -8.84 -8.99
C SER A 133 -4.63 -8.33 -8.14
N GLU A 134 -4.69 -8.69 -6.85
CA GLU A 134 -5.68 -8.14 -5.91
C GLU A 134 -5.28 -6.74 -5.40
N PHE A 135 -3.97 -6.43 -5.36
CA PHE A 135 -3.45 -5.14 -4.91
C PHE A 135 -3.34 -4.10 -6.03
N VAL A 136 -3.18 -4.55 -7.27
CA VAL A 136 -3.31 -3.73 -8.46
C VAL A 136 -4.78 -3.79 -8.89
N GLY A 137 -5.62 -2.98 -8.25
CA GLY A 137 -6.98 -2.74 -8.73
C GLY A 137 -6.96 -2.38 -10.23
N PRO A 138 -8.07 -2.61 -10.98
CA PRO A 138 -8.11 -2.30 -12.40
C PRO A 138 -7.70 -0.84 -12.56
N THR A 139 -6.54 -0.63 -13.18
CA THR A 139 -6.08 0.69 -13.63
C THR A 139 -7.26 1.36 -14.30
N ALA A 140 -7.67 2.51 -13.76
CA ALA A 140 -8.71 3.34 -14.33
C ALA A 140 -8.40 3.52 -15.83
N GLN A 141 -9.32 3.03 -16.66
CA GLN A 141 -9.44 3.39 -18.07
C GLN A 141 -10.23 4.69 -18.18
#